data_AF-A0A348YCZ6-F1
#
_entry.id   AF-A0A348YCZ6-F1
#
_cell.length_a   1.000
_cell.length_b   1.000
_cell.length_c   1.000
_cell.angle_alpha   90.00
_cell.angle_beta   90.00
_cell.angle_gamma   90.00
#
_symmetry.space_group_name_H-M   'P 1'
#
loop_
_entity.id
_entity.type
_entity.pdbx_description
1 polymer ?
#
loop_
_entity_poly.entity_id
_entity_poly.type
_entity_poly.pdbx_seq_one_letter_code
_entity_poly.pdbx_strand_id
1 'polypeptide(L)' 'MLDTEKNPTRPIALDLQDIHKSFGSLAVLKGVSLTAYDGDV' A
#
# COMPACT_ATOMS: atom_id res chain seq x y z
N MET A 1 18.04 7.71 26.93
CA MET A 1 18.50 7.99 25.55
C MET A 1 17.23 7.91 24.71
N LEU A 2 16.77 9.03 24.17
CA LEU A 2 15.41 9.21 23.66
C LEU A 2 15.09 8.25 22.52
N ASP A 3 13.99 7.50 22.67
CA ASP A 3 13.36 6.73 21.61
C ASP A 3 12.90 7.72 20.54
N THR A 4 13.60 7.76 19.42
CA THR A 4 13.32 8.68 18.31
C THR A 4 11.96 8.34 17.73
N GLU A 5 11.00 9.23 17.98
CA GLU A 5 9.64 9.15 17.47
C GLU A 5 9.65 8.83 15.96
N LYS A 6 8.91 7.78 15.58
CA LYS A 6 8.52 7.52 14.19
C LYS A 6 7.73 8.73 13.71
N ASN A 7 8.42 9.66 13.05
CA ASN A 7 7.82 10.85 12.47
C ASN A 7 6.73 10.41 11.46
N PRO A 8 5.43 10.60 11.74
CA PRO A 8 4.36 10.01 10.92
C PRO A 8 3.99 10.95 9.76
N THR A 9 4.98 11.62 9.18
CA THR A 9 4.77 12.80 8.32
C THR A 9 4.82 12.52 6.83
N ARG A 10 5.04 11.27 6.41
CA ARG A 10 4.89 10.93 4.99
C ARG A 10 3.40 10.75 4.70
N PRO A 11 2.80 11.59 3.85
CA PRO A 11 1.40 11.42 3.45
C PRO A 11 1.18 10.03 2.83
N ILE A 12 -0.02 9.51 3.01
CA ILE A 12 -0.47 8.34 2.23
C ILE A 12 -0.59 8.81 0.78
N ALA A 13 0.19 8.21 -0.10
CA ALA A 13 0.16 8.49 -1.53
C ALA A 13 -0.90 7.63 -2.24
N LEU A 14 -1.05 6.38 -1.78
CA LEU A 14 -2.00 5.42 -2.32
C LEU A 14 -2.52 4.50 -1.22
N ASP A 15 -3.83 4.33 -1.16
CA ASP A 15 -4.48 3.32 -0.34
C ASP A 15 -5.37 2.45 -1.22
N LEU A 16 -5.07 1.15 -1.26
CA LEU A 16 -5.76 0.13 -2.02
C LEU A 16 -6.39 -0.87 -1.06
N GLN A 17 -7.67 -1.14 -1.27
CA GLN A 17 -8.43 -2.08 -0.45
C GLN A 17 -9.06 -3.15 -1.33
N ASP A 18 -8.82 -4.41 -1.00
CA ASP A 18 -9.41 -5.60 -1.62
C ASP A 18 -9.39 -5.55 -3.16
N ILE A 19 -8.22 -5.31 -3.74
CA ILE A 19 -8.07 -5.21 -5.19
C ILE A 19 -8.06 -6.60 -5.83
N HIS A 20 -8.91 -6.77 -6.85
CA HIS A 20 -8.97 -7.93 -7.72
C HIS A 20 -8.63 -7.52 -9.16
N LYS A 21 -7.81 -8.32 -9.83
CA LYS A 21 -7.43 -8.08 -11.22
C LYS A 21 -7.37 -9.40 -11.96
N SER A 22 -7.89 -9.39 -13.19
CA SER A 22 -7.81 -10.50 -14.12
C SER A 22 -7.29 -10.04 -15.48
N PHE A 23 -6.60 -10.93 -16.18
CA PHE A 23 -6.27 -10.82 -17.60
C PHE A 23 -6.95 -11.97 -18.34
N GLY A 24 -8.02 -11.66 -19.07
CA GLY A 24 -8.94 -12.68 -19.59
C GLY A 24 -9.54 -13.49 -18.43
N SER A 25 -9.49 -14.81 -18.54
CA SER A 25 -9.95 -15.73 -17.49
C SER A 25 -8.94 -15.95 -16.35
N LEU A 26 -7.73 -15.40 -16.43
CA LEU A 26 -6.70 -15.59 -15.41
C LEU A 26 -6.79 -14.51 -14.34
N ALA A 27 -7.13 -14.88 -13.12
CA ALA A 27 -7.08 -14.00 -11.96
C ALA A 27 -5.63 -13.82 -11.45
N VAL A 28 -5.12 -12.59 -11.47
CA VAL A 28 -3.73 -12.24 -11.13
C VAL A 28 -3.61 -11.51 -9.79
N LEU A 29 -4.63 -10.77 -9.35
CA LEU A 29 -4.73 -10.25 -7.98
C LEU A 29 -6.04 -10.77 -7.38
N LYS A 30 -5.98 -11.29 -6.15
CA LYS A 30 -7.10 -11.95 -5.45
C LYS A 30 -7.30 -11.34 -4.07
N GLY A 31 -7.82 -10.12 -4.03
CA GLY A 31 -8.12 -9.40 -2.79
C GLY A 31 -6.87 -8.88 -2.09
N VAL A 32 -6.11 -8.06 -2.80
CA VAL A 32 -4.88 -7.45 -2.27
C VAL A 32 -5.18 -6.05 -1.73
N SER A 33 -4.78 -5.80 -0.48
CA SER A 33 -4.77 -4.45 0.11
C SER A 33 -3.33 -3.96 0.29
N LEU A 34 -3.11 -2.68 0.06
CA LEU A 34 -1.79 -2.03 0.17
C LEU A 34 -1.96 -0.55 0.49
N THR A 35 -1.19 -0.05 1.45
CA THR A 35 -1.00 1.39 1.66
C THR A 35 0.45 1.74 1.31
N ALA A 36 0.64 2.67 0.39
CA ALA A 36 1.94 3.24 0.03
C ALA A 36 1.99 4.70 0.47
N TYR A 37 3.13 5.10 1.03
CA TYR A 37 3.40 6.45 1.49
C TYR A 37 4.30 7.16 0.47
N ASP A 38 4.33 8.49 0.51
CA ASP A 38 5.19 9.28 -0.37
C ASP A 38 6.66 8.80 -0.32
N GLY A 39 7.22 8.50 -1.49
CA GLY A 39 8.58 8.02 -1.67
C GLY A 39 8.77 6.50 -1.61
N ASP A 40 7.72 5.71 -1.38
CA ASP A 40 7.78 4.25 -1.55
C ASP A 40 7.86 3.89 -3.06
N VAL A 41 8.59 2.82 -3.42
CA VAL A 41 8.87 2.38 -4.83
C VAL A 41 8.51 0.92 -5.03
#